data_AF-A0A9X3AR71-F1
#
_entry.id   AF-A0A9X3AR71-F1
#
_cell.length_a   1.000
_cell.length_b   1.000
_cell.length_c   1.000
_cell.angle_alpha   90.00
_cell.angle_beta   90.00
_cell.angle_gamma   90.00
#
_symmetry.space_group_name_H-M   'P 1'
#
loop_
_entity.id
_entity.type
_entity.pdbx_description
1 polymer ?
#
loop_
_entity_poly.entity_id
_entity_poly.type
_entity_poly.pdbx_seq_one_letter_code
_entity_poly.pdbx_strand_id
1 'polypeptide(L)'
;MRIVMTLLFSLLAPLAMAADLTEKDVKHWMEAMPALENWLTQHEDQLPDEDFSAGETSIDAMFNKGIEQLKAAGLHDDFSKQVKAGGYNSIEQWAEVSRRVTMGYMALEMENEQVSLSQLEAQLEQIRQAEGMPAEQKMMMEQMMSASLMMMRAVENVSEKDKAAVRPFRQQLADQFAESDSGDE
;
A
#
# COMPACT_ATOMS: atom_id res chain seq x y z
N MET A 1 15.81 -40.54 43.77
CA MET A 1 14.75 -39.52 43.89
C MET A 1 15.40 -38.17 44.13
N ARG A 2 15.63 -37.36 43.08
CA ARG A 2 15.88 -35.92 43.21
C ARG A 2 15.24 -35.22 42.01
N ILE A 3 14.44 -34.22 42.36
CA ILE A 3 13.36 -33.65 41.59
C ILE A 3 13.91 -32.84 40.41
N VAL A 4 13.38 -33.12 39.23
CA VAL A 4 13.48 -32.33 38.01
C VAL A 4 12.81 -30.98 38.28
N MET A 5 13.56 -29.87 38.18
CA MET A 5 12.98 -28.52 38.24
C MET A 5 13.14 -27.87 36.87
N THR A 6 12.18 -28.18 36.02
CA THR A 6 11.97 -27.57 34.70
C THR A 6 11.57 -26.11 34.91
N LEU A 7 12.45 -25.17 34.56
CA LEU A 7 12.11 -23.75 34.52
C LEU A 7 11.48 -23.46 33.15
N LEU A 8 10.17 -23.69 33.05
CA LEU A 8 9.36 -23.37 31.88
C LEU A 8 9.13 -21.85 31.87
N PHE A 9 10.03 -21.09 31.24
CA PHE A 9 9.79 -19.68 30.96
C PHE A 9 8.76 -19.61 29.83
N SER A 10 7.49 -19.45 30.21
CA SER A 10 6.38 -19.22 29.30
C SER A 10 6.66 -17.97 28.46
N LEU A 11 7.00 -18.16 27.19
CA LEU A 11 6.95 -17.13 26.16
C LEU A 11 5.50 -16.65 26.05
N LEU A 12 5.18 -15.56 26.75
CA LEU A 12 4.10 -14.67 26.35
C LEU A 12 4.55 -13.98 25.06
N ALA A 13 4.44 -14.68 23.93
CA ALA A 13 4.46 -14.01 22.65
C ALA A 13 3.25 -13.08 22.63
N PRO A 14 3.41 -11.76 22.39
CA PRO A 14 2.26 -10.93 22.11
C PRO A 14 1.56 -11.54 20.90
N LEU A 15 0.28 -11.90 21.08
CA LEU A 15 -0.60 -12.20 19.97
C LEU A 15 -0.52 -10.99 19.05
N ALA A 16 0.07 -11.15 17.88
CA ALA A 16 0.04 -10.17 16.80
C ALA A 16 -1.41 -10.07 16.29
N MET A 17 -2.27 -9.47 17.10
CA MET A 17 -3.46 -8.79 16.61
C MET A 17 -2.93 -7.72 15.65
N ALA A 18 -3.53 -7.59 14.46
CA ALA A 18 -3.23 -6.49 13.55
C ALA A 18 -3.43 -5.18 14.32
N ALA A 19 -2.33 -4.63 14.86
CA ALA A 19 -2.37 -3.45 15.69
C ALA A 19 -2.77 -2.27 14.79
N ASP A 20 -3.63 -1.38 15.27
CA ASP A 20 -3.92 -0.13 14.57
C ASP A 20 -2.62 0.63 14.26
N LEU A 21 -2.57 1.37 13.14
CA LEU A 21 -1.39 2.14 12.77
C LEU A 21 -1.20 3.23 13.83
N THR A 22 0.03 3.41 14.30
CA THR A 22 0.36 4.48 15.25
C THR A 22 1.19 5.57 14.58
N GLU A 23 1.20 6.76 15.17
CA GLU A 23 2.09 7.85 14.69
C GLU A 23 3.56 7.43 14.65
N LYS A 24 3.98 6.56 15.59
CA LYS A 24 5.33 6.00 15.61
C LYS A 24 5.59 5.13 14.39
N ASP A 25 4.61 4.33 13.96
CA ASP A 25 4.74 3.48 12.77
C ASP A 25 4.84 4.33 11.50
N VAL A 26 4.02 5.38 11.38
CA VAL A 26 4.08 6.32 10.25
C VAL A 26 5.44 7.01 10.20
N LYS A 27 5.91 7.53 11.34
CA LYS A 27 7.22 8.18 11.42
C LYS A 27 8.35 7.23 11.04
N HIS A 28 8.33 6.02 11.60
CA HIS A 28 9.33 5.01 11.30
C HIS A 28 9.34 4.62 9.82
N TRP A 29 8.15 4.50 9.21
CA TRP A 29 7.99 4.25 7.79
C TRP A 29 8.64 5.36 6.95
N MET A 30 8.34 6.63 7.22
CA MET A 30 8.96 7.75 6.50
C MET A 30 10.50 7.76 6.64
N GLU A 31 11.03 7.37 7.81
CA GLU A 31 12.48 7.29 8.05
C GLU A 31 13.14 6.13 7.26
N ALA A 32 12.43 5.01 7.04
CA ALA A 32 12.96 3.83 6.38
C ALA A 32 12.82 3.84 4.85
N MET A 33 11.74 4.43 4.34
CA MET A 33 11.38 4.35 2.92
C MET A 33 12.43 4.88 1.94
N PRO A 34 13.10 6.03 2.16
CA PRO A 34 14.10 6.53 1.20
C PRO A 34 15.22 5.53 0.91
N ALA A 35 15.65 4.77 1.92
CA ALA A 35 16.67 3.75 1.74
C ALA A 35 16.15 2.51 1.00
N LEU A 36 14.90 2.13 1.25
CA LEU A 36 14.25 0.99 0.60
C LEU A 36 13.92 1.29 -0.86
N GLU A 37 13.38 2.49 -1.14
CA GLU A 37 13.12 2.99 -2.50
C GLU A 37 14.41 3.06 -3.31
N ASN A 38 15.45 3.72 -2.78
CA ASN A 38 16.75 3.77 -3.46
C ASN A 38 17.31 2.36 -3.74
N TRP A 39 17.11 1.39 -2.84
CA TRP A 39 17.53 0.02 -3.11
C TRP A 39 16.73 -0.62 -4.25
N LEU A 40 15.40 -0.42 -4.28
CA LEU A 40 14.53 -0.93 -5.35
C LEU A 40 14.93 -0.32 -6.70
N THR A 41 15.13 1.01 -6.78
CA THR A 41 15.59 1.70 -7.99
C THR A 41 16.92 1.15 -8.50
N GLN A 42 17.88 0.87 -7.62
CA GLN A 42 19.17 0.29 -8.01
C GLN A 42 19.06 -1.13 -8.59
N HIS A 43 17.93 -1.81 -8.39
CA HIS A 43 17.70 -3.18 -8.83
C HIS A 43 16.53 -3.30 -9.82
N GLU A 44 15.98 -2.18 -10.27
CA GLU A 44 14.81 -2.14 -11.16
C GLU A 44 15.04 -2.90 -12.47
N ASP A 45 16.20 -2.71 -13.10
CA ASP A 45 16.62 -3.41 -14.33
C ASP A 45 16.62 -4.95 -14.22
N GLN A 46 16.59 -5.49 -13.00
CA GLN A 46 16.58 -6.93 -12.73
C GLN A 46 15.17 -7.47 -12.48
N LEU A 47 14.21 -6.58 -12.23
CA LEU A 47 12.82 -6.97 -12.03
C LEU A 47 12.18 -7.30 -13.38
N PRO A 48 11.31 -8.32 -13.44
CA PRO A 48 10.54 -8.59 -14.65
C PRO A 48 9.59 -7.42 -14.93
N ASP A 49 9.40 -7.12 -16.22
CA ASP A 49 8.54 -6.04 -16.70
C ASP A 49 7.21 -5.96 -15.94
N GLU A 50 6.83 -4.73 -15.57
CA GLU A 50 5.60 -4.46 -14.85
C GLU A 50 4.36 -4.65 -15.75
N ASP A 51 3.77 -5.85 -15.73
CA ASP A 51 2.44 -6.03 -16.32
C ASP A 51 1.36 -5.74 -15.26
N PHE A 52 1.20 -4.48 -14.85
CA PHE A 52 0.03 -4.07 -14.08
C PHE A 52 -1.14 -3.90 -15.04
N SER A 53 -1.74 -5.03 -15.45
CA SER A 53 -2.96 -4.97 -16.25
C SER A 53 -4.02 -4.15 -15.50
N ALA A 54 -4.81 -3.34 -16.22
CA ALA A 54 -5.78 -2.39 -15.66
C ALA A 54 -6.89 -3.01 -14.75
N GLY A 55 -6.85 -4.33 -14.51
CA GLY A 55 -7.74 -5.06 -13.60
C GLY A 55 -7.14 -5.41 -12.23
N GLU A 56 -5.83 -5.27 -12.01
CA GLU A 56 -5.17 -5.48 -10.71
C GLU A 56 -5.08 -4.16 -9.93
N THR A 57 -6.24 -3.60 -9.60
CA THR A 57 -6.39 -2.20 -9.13
C THR A 57 -6.40 -2.01 -7.61
N SER A 58 -6.10 -3.03 -6.81
CA SER A 58 -5.96 -2.83 -5.35
C SER A 58 -4.50 -2.63 -4.96
N ILE A 59 -4.27 -1.73 -4.00
CA ILE A 59 -2.94 -1.49 -3.42
C ILE A 59 -2.37 -2.80 -2.84
N ASP A 60 -3.22 -3.64 -2.23
CA ASP A 60 -2.85 -4.98 -1.78
C ASP A 60 -2.27 -5.85 -2.91
N ALA A 61 -2.91 -5.86 -4.08
CA ALA A 61 -2.43 -6.63 -5.23
C ALA A 61 -1.08 -6.09 -5.73
N MET A 62 -0.91 -4.77 -5.76
CA MET A 62 0.34 -4.13 -6.17
C MET A 62 1.53 -4.54 -5.27
N PHE A 63 1.37 -4.46 -3.94
CA PHE A 63 2.43 -4.88 -3.02
C PHE A 63 2.73 -6.38 -3.12
N ASN A 64 1.70 -7.22 -3.22
CA ASN A 64 1.89 -8.67 -3.37
C ASN A 64 2.65 -9.01 -4.66
N LYS A 65 2.28 -8.38 -5.77
CA LYS A 65 2.95 -8.55 -7.06
C LYS A 65 4.40 -8.10 -7.02
N GLY A 66 4.71 -6.95 -6.39
CA GLY A 66 6.09 -6.51 -6.19
C GLY A 66 6.93 -7.53 -5.41
N ILE A 67 6.36 -8.13 -4.37
CA ILE A 67 7.03 -9.20 -3.60
C ILE A 67 7.26 -10.45 -4.48
N GLU A 68 6.32 -10.80 -5.35
CA GLU A 68 6.48 -11.90 -6.31
C GLU A 68 7.55 -11.61 -7.35
N GLN A 69 7.64 -10.38 -7.87
CA GLN A 69 8.70 -9.96 -8.79
C GLN A 69 10.08 -10.06 -8.14
N LEU A 70 10.21 -9.63 -6.89
CA LEU A 70 11.45 -9.82 -6.11
C LEU A 70 11.82 -11.30 -5.96
N LYS A 71 10.84 -12.19 -5.78
CA LYS A 71 11.09 -13.64 -5.73
C LYS A 71 11.54 -14.18 -7.08
N ALA A 72 10.87 -13.78 -8.16
CA ALA A 72 11.18 -14.20 -9.52
C ALA A 72 12.60 -13.76 -9.96
N ALA A 73 13.02 -12.57 -9.55
CA ALA A 73 14.35 -12.03 -9.81
C ALA A 73 15.45 -12.60 -8.88
N GLY A 74 15.09 -13.42 -7.89
CA GLY A 74 16.05 -13.93 -6.89
C GLY A 74 16.53 -12.86 -5.88
N LEU A 75 15.86 -11.71 -5.83
CA LEU A 75 16.21 -10.54 -5.02
C LEU A 75 15.52 -10.50 -3.65
N HIS A 76 14.53 -11.38 -3.42
CA HIS A 76 13.72 -11.40 -2.20
C HIS A 76 14.55 -11.44 -0.90
N ASP A 77 15.60 -12.28 -0.84
CA ASP A 77 16.41 -12.40 0.38
C ASP A 77 17.28 -11.18 0.63
N ASP A 78 17.76 -10.53 -0.43
CA ASP A 78 18.55 -9.31 -0.32
C ASP A 78 17.68 -8.12 0.06
N PHE A 79 16.49 -8.01 -0.52
CA PHE A 79 15.50 -7.03 -0.09
C PHE A 79 15.06 -7.26 1.37
N SER A 80 14.89 -8.52 1.79
CA SER A 80 14.57 -8.85 3.18
C SER A 80 15.63 -8.34 4.17
N LYS A 81 16.91 -8.32 3.78
CA LYS A 81 17.98 -7.74 4.60
C LYS A 81 17.84 -6.22 4.71
N GLN A 82 17.47 -5.54 3.62
CA GLN A 82 17.24 -4.09 3.63
C GLN A 82 16.04 -3.73 4.51
N VAL A 83 14.94 -4.45 4.35
CA VAL A 83 13.73 -4.29 5.18
C VAL A 83 14.05 -4.49 6.66
N LYS A 84 14.88 -5.48 7.00
CA LYS A 84 15.36 -5.69 8.38
C LYS A 84 16.29 -4.61 8.88
N ALA A 85 17.19 -4.11 8.04
CA ALA A 85 18.05 -2.97 8.37
C ALA A 85 17.21 -1.69 8.61
N GLY A 86 16.10 -1.55 7.90
CA GLY A 86 15.09 -0.50 8.11
C GLY A 86 14.25 -0.66 9.38
N GLY A 87 14.41 -1.75 10.14
CA GLY A 87 13.73 -1.94 11.44
C GLY A 87 12.49 -2.85 11.41
N TYR A 88 12.15 -3.44 10.27
CA TYR A 88 11.02 -4.37 10.14
C TYR A 88 11.45 -5.83 10.36
N ASN A 89 10.53 -6.67 10.81
CA ASN A 89 10.83 -8.10 11.03
C ASN A 89 10.80 -8.91 9.73
N SER A 90 9.98 -8.49 8.76
CA SER A 90 9.82 -9.17 7.47
C SER A 90 9.32 -8.21 6.39
N ILE A 91 9.41 -8.65 5.13
CA ILE A 91 8.87 -7.93 3.96
C ILE A 91 7.35 -7.77 4.10
N GLU A 92 6.66 -8.79 4.59
CA GLU A 92 5.21 -8.75 4.80
C GLU A 92 4.81 -7.71 5.85
N GLN A 93 5.59 -7.57 6.93
CA GLN A 93 5.34 -6.52 7.92
C GLN A 93 5.54 -5.12 7.32
N TRP A 94 6.62 -4.93 6.56
CA TRP A 94 6.88 -3.65 5.88
C TRP A 94 5.79 -3.33 4.84
N ALA A 95 5.38 -4.31 4.04
CA ALA A 95 4.34 -4.14 3.03
C ALA A 95 3.00 -3.77 3.68
N GLU A 96 2.64 -4.42 4.79
CA GLU A 96 1.41 -4.11 5.51
C GLU A 96 1.42 -2.70 6.12
N VAL A 97 2.54 -2.26 6.70
CA VAL A 97 2.68 -0.88 7.20
C VAL A 97 2.60 0.11 6.04
N SER A 98 3.32 -0.15 4.95
CA SER A 98 3.34 0.72 3.76
C SER A 98 1.96 0.88 3.17
N ARG A 99 1.24 -0.22 2.94
CA ARG A 99 -0.15 -0.23 2.47
C ARG A 99 -1.04 0.65 3.34
N ARG A 100 -0.93 0.55 4.66
CA ARG A 100 -1.78 1.31 5.59
C ARG A 100 -1.43 2.78 5.65
N VAL A 101 -0.15 3.13 5.56
CA VAL A 101 0.28 4.53 5.45
C VAL A 101 -0.25 5.13 4.15
N THR A 102 -0.06 4.46 3.02
CA THR A 102 -0.56 4.91 1.71
C THR A 102 -2.08 5.05 1.72
N MET A 103 -2.82 4.02 2.13
CA MET A 103 -4.28 4.06 2.19
C MET A 103 -4.80 5.12 3.18
N GLY A 104 -4.14 5.28 4.32
CA GLY A 104 -4.47 6.32 5.31
C GLY A 104 -4.27 7.73 4.76
N TYR A 105 -3.19 7.95 4.02
CA TYR A 105 -2.93 9.23 3.34
C TYR A 105 -3.98 9.50 2.26
N MET A 106 -4.25 8.53 1.39
CA MET A 106 -5.25 8.66 0.33
C MET A 106 -6.65 8.94 0.87
N ALA A 107 -7.04 8.28 1.97
CA ALA A 107 -8.30 8.56 2.63
C ALA A 107 -8.39 10.01 3.14
N LEU A 108 -7.30 10.56 3.69
CA LEU A 108 -7.25 11.96 4.12
C LEU A 108 -7.34 12.94 2.95
N GLU A 109 -6.67 12.65 1.83
CA GLU A 109 -6.78 13.52 0.64
C GLU A 109 -8.20 13.51 0.08
N MET A 110 -8.82 12.33 -0.03
CA MET A 110 -10.19 12.21 -0.52
C MET A 110 -11.25 12.86 0.39
N GLU A 111 -11.06 12.84 1.72
CA GLU A 111 -11.93 13.56 2.65
C GLU A 111 -11.97 15.07 2.35
N ASN A 112 -10.88 15.63 1.81
CA ASN A 112 -10.81 17.05 1.45
C ASN A 112 -11.50 17.36 0.13
N GLU A 113 -11.56 16.41 -0.81
CA GLU A 113 -12.10 16.63 -2.16
C GLU A 113 -13.64 16.56 -2.24
N GLN A 114 -14.34 16.18 -1.17
CA GLN A 114 -15.81 16.05 -1.11
C GLN A 114 -16.40 15.17 -2.24
N VAL A 115 -15.62 14.19 -2.73
CA VAL A 115 -16.06 13.26 -3.77
C VAL A 115 -17.05 12.27 -3.18
N SER A 116 -18.23 12.14 -3.79
CA SER A 116 -19.26 11.21 -3.33
C SER A 116 -19.24 9.90 -4.12
N LEU A 117 -19.14 8.76 -3.42
CA LEU A 117 -19.26 7.43 -4.02
C LEU A 117 -20.51 7.30 -4.90
N SER A 118 -21.65 7.76 -4.40
CA SER A 118 -22.93 7.72 -5.12
C SER A 118 -22.93 8.52 -6.43
N GLN A 119 -22.20 9.63 -6.48
CA GLN A 119 -22.09 10.45 -7.69
C GLN A 119 -21.25 9.74 -8.76
N LEU A 120 -20.18 9.04 -8.35
CA LEU A 120 -19.36 8.28 -9.29
C LEU A 120 -20.04 7.00 -9.77
N GLU A 121 -20.83 6.34 -8.92
CA GLU A 121 -21.68 5.22 -9.35
C GLU A 121 -22.71 5.67 -10.39
N ALA A 122 -23.35 6.82 -10.18
CA ALA A 122 -24.30 7.39 -11.13
C ALA A 122 -23.62 7.78 -12.46
N GLN A 123 -22.41 8.34 -12.41
CA GLN A 123 -21.63 8.65 -13.62
C GLN A 123 -21.28 7.38 -14.39
N LEU A 124 -20.88 6.29 -13.72
CA LEU A 124 -20.59 5.03 -14.40
C LEU A 124 -21.81 4.46 -15.11
N GLU A 125 -22.97 4.54 -14.49
CA GLU A 125 -24.20 4.10 -15.13
C GLU A 125 -24.58 4.97 -16.33
N GLN A 126 -24.33 6.29 -16.27
CA GLN A 126 -24.52 7.18 -17.42
C GLN A 126 -23.61 6.79 -18.59
N ILE A 127 -22.35 6.44 -18.34
CA ILE A 127 -21.45 5.95 -19.41
C ILE A 127 -21.99 4.65 -20.02
N ARG A 128 -22.41 3.70 -19.17
CA ARG A 128 -22.99 2.43 -19.61
C ARG A 128 -24.27 2.61 -20.43
N GLN A 129 -25.04 3.64 -20.16
CA GLN A 129 -26.27 3.95 -20.90
C GLN A 129 -26.06 4.93 -22.08
N ALA A 130 -24.88 5.54 -22.22
CA ALA A 130 -24.60 6.50 -23.27
C ALA A 130 -24.73 5.85 -24.66
N GLU A 131 -25.66 6.38 -25.46
CA GLU A 131 -25.84 6.04 -26.86
C GLU A 131 -24.90 6.87 -27.74
N GLY A 132 -24.37 6.28 -28.82
CA GLY A 132 -23.52 6.98 -29.79
C GLY A 132 -22.03 7.09 -29.42
N MET A 133 -21.61 6.55 -28.26
CA MET A 133 -20.19 6.46 -27.91
C MET A 133 -19.53 5.26 -28.62
N PRO A 134 -18.31 5.41 -29.19
CA PRO A 134 -17.54 4.28 -29.72
C PRO A 134 -17.29 3.22 -28.63
N ALA A 135 -17.40 1.94 -28.99
CA ALA A 135 -17.29 0.84 -28.03
C ALA A 135 -15.96 0.81 -27.27
N GLU A 136 -14.85 1.08 -27.96
CA GLU A 136 -13.51 1.12 -27.36
C GLU A 136 -13.37 2.27 -26.36
N GLN A 137 -13.81 3.48 -26.73
CA GLN A 137 -13.81 4.63 -25.84
C GLN A 137 -14.69 4.38 -24.61
N LYS A 138 -15.87 3.80 -24.80
CA LYS A 138 -16.78 3.44 -23.72
C LYS A 138 -16.16 2.45 -22.76
N MET A 139 -15.55 1.40 -23.28
CA MET A 139 -14.86 0.39 -22.48
C MET A 139 -13.72 1.00 -21.65
N MET A 140 -12.90 1.88 -22.26
CA MET A 140 -11.82 2.57 -21.56
C MET A 140 -12.36 3.45 -20.42
N MET A 141 -13.41 4.24 -20.66
CA MET A 141 -14.00 5.08 -19.62
C MET A 141 -14.66 4.26 -18.50
N GLU A 142 -15.32 3.15 -18.85
CA GLU A 142 -15.90 2.23 -17.88
C GLU A 142 -14.83 1.58 -17.00
N GLN A 143 -13.70 1.16 -17.57
CA GLN A 143 -12.58 0.60 -16.81
C GLN A 143 -12.00 1.64 -15.85
N MET A 144 -11.68 2.84 -16.34
CA MET A 144 -11.11 3.92 -15.53
C MET A 144 -12.02 4.26 -14.34
N MET A 145 -13.32 4.45 -14.57
CA MET A 145 -14.23 4.80 -13.48
C MET A 145 -14.52 3.61 -12.55
N SER A 146 -14.51 2.38 -13.05
CA SER A 146 -14.60 1.19 -12.19
C SER A 146 -13.38 1.09 -11.27
N ALA A 147 -12.18 1.40 -11.77
CA ALA A 147 -10.96 1.46 -10.98
C ALA A 147 -11.06 2.55 -9.88
N SER A 148 -11.49 3.76 -10.24
CA SER A 148 -11.71 4.85 -9.28
C SER A 148 -12.72 4.45 -8.19
N LEU A 149 -13.84 3.81 -8.56
CA LEU A 149 -14.82 3.31 -7.59
C LEU A 149 -14.25 2.26 -6.64
N MET A 150 -13.43 1.34 -7.14
CA MET A 150 -12.75 0.35 -6.29
C MET A 150 -11.80 1.00 -5.30
N MET A 151 -11.00 1.97 -5.76
CA MET A 151 -10.10 2.74 -4.90
C MET A 151 -10.86 3.52 -3.84
N MET A 152 -11.94 4.20 -4.21
CA MET A 152 -12.76 4.94 -3.25
C MET A 152 -13.36 4.03 -2.17
N ARG A 153 -13.91 2.89 -2.56
CA ARG A 153 -14.42 1.90 -1.59
C ARG A 153 -13.31 1.37 -0.71
N ALA A 154 -12.09 1.20 -1.24
CA ALA A 154 -10.96 0.78 -0.43
C ALA A 154 -10.61 1.83 0.63
N VAL A 155 -10.58 3.12 0.28
CA VAL A 155 -10.27 4.18 1.25
C VAL A 155 -11.40 4.46 2.24
N GLU A 156 -12.67 4.29 1.85
CA GLU A 156 -13.83 4.41 2.77
C GLU A 156 -13.76 3.40 3.91
N ASN A 157 -13.13 2.25 3.68
CA ASN A 157 -12.94 1.20 4.68
C ASN A 157 -11.71 1.42 5.57
N VAL A 158 -10.92 2.47 5.35
CA VAL A 158 -9.76 2.78 6.20
C VAL A 158 -10.23 3.21 7.58
N SER A 159 -9.61 2.65 8.61
CA SER A 159 -10.01 2.92 9.98
C SER A 159 -9.75 4.38 10.38
N GLU A 160 -10.60 4.94 11.24
CA GLU A 160 -10.37 6.28 11.81
C GLU A 160 -9.03 6.39 12.55
N LYS A 161 -8.54 5.28 13.12
CA LYS A 161 -7.26 5.24 13.81
C LYS A 161 -6.09 5.37 12.84
N ASP A 162 -6.15 4.69 11.70
CA ASP A 162 -5.12 4.78 10.67
C ASP A 162 -5.09 6.20 10.08
N LYS A 163 -6.26 6.78 9.78
CA LYS A 163 -6.37 8.19 9.37
C LYS A 163 -5.81 9.13 10.43
N ALA A 164 -6.11 8.90 11.71
CA ALA A 164 -5.62 9.74 12.81
C ALA A 164 -4.10 9.64 12.98
N ALA A 165 -3.50 8.46 12.79
CA ALA A 165 -2.05 8.26 12.87
C ALA A 165 -1.30 8.97 11.74
N VAL A 166 -1.89 9.01 10.53
CA VAL A 166 -1.30 9.65 9.35
C VAL A 166 -1.46 11.18 9.37
N ARG A 167 -2.58 11.68 9.90
CA ARG A 167 -2.97 13.10 9.84
C ARG A 167 -1.89 14.10 10.26
N PRO A 168 -1.08 13.89 11.32
CA PRO A 168 -0.02 14.82 11.71
C PRO A 168 1.10 14.94 10.67
N PHE A 169 1.28 13.93 9.82
CA PHE A 169 2.38 13.80 8.86
C PHE A 169 1.95 14.10 7.41
N ARG A 170 0.69 14.51 7.20
CA ARG A 170 0.10 14.71 5.86
C ARG A 170 1.02 15.45 4.88
N GLN A 171 1.59 16.59 5.28
CA GLN A 171 2.46 17.37 4.40
C GLN A 171 3.76 16.63 4.07
N GLN A 172 4.38 15.99 5.06
CA GLN A 172 5.63 15.26 4.87
C GLN A 172 5.43 14.05 3.95
N LEU A 173 4.29 13.39 4.08
CA LEU A 173 3.90 12.30 3.17
C LEU A 173 3.64 12.81 1.76
N ALA A 174 2.98 13.96 1.61
CA ALA A 174 2.78 14.59 0.31
C ALA A 174 4.13 14.91 -0.37
N ASP A 175 5.07 15.48 0.38
CA ASP A 175 6.42 15.80 -0.12
C ASP A 175 7.15 14.51 -0.52
N GLN A 176 7.10 13.47 0.32
CA GLN A 176 7.76 12.19 0.05
C GLN A 176 7.18 11.48 -1.18
N PHE A 177 5.85 11.42 -1.32
CA PHE A 177 5.23 10.80 -2.51
C PHE A 177 5.55 11.59 -3.79
N ALA A 178 5.63 12.92 -3.71
CA ALA A 178 6.02 13.74 -4.85
C ALA A 178 7.49 13.54 -5.26
N GLU A 179 8.39 13.30 -4.30
CA GLU A 179 9.78 12.95 -4.57
C GLU A 179 9.90 11.59 -5.27
N SER A 180 9.15 10.59 -4.83
CA SER A 180 9.13 9.26 -5.46
C SER A 180 8.64 9.30 -6.92
N ASP A 181 7.64 10.13 -7.24
CA ASP A 181 7.14 10.30 -8.63
C ASP A 181 8.12 11.08 -9.54
N SER A 182 9.04 11.85 -8.97
CA SER A 182 10.00 12.68 -9.72
C SER A 182 11.30 11.95 -10.10
N GLY A 183 11.45 10.68 -9.67
CA GLY A 183 12.63 9.85 -9.97
C GLY A 183 12.75 9.37 -11.41
N ASP A 184 11.75 9.63 -12.25
CA ASP A 184 11.63 9.17 -13.64
C ASP A 184 12.22 10.14 -14.71
N GLU A 185 12.95 11.19 -14.31
CA GLU A 185 13.61 12.14 -15.26
C GLU A 185 15.11 11.86 -15.52
#